data_AF-A0A6C0GZK6-F1
#
_entry.id   AF-A0A6C0GZK6-F1
#
_cell.length_a   1.000
_cell.length_b   1.000
_cell.length_c   1.000
_cell.angle_alpha   90.00
_cell.angle_beta   90.00
_cell.angle_gamma   90.00
#
_symmetry.space_group_name_H-M   'P 1'
#
loop_
_entity.id
_entity.type
_entity.pdbx_description
1 polymer ?
#
loop_
_entity_poly.entity_id
_entity_poly.type
_entity_poly.pdbx_seq_one_letter_code
_entity_poly.pdbx_strand_id
1 'polypeptide(L)'
;MGQYFRAIILNDIEINGKEIIKIFMDPWNYEYPAQLMDHAYINNIFINSFEYHLTKDGKFHKSRIVWAGEYANNEKGLNKNLYDLTNDDFSKYYYRPPLRGPNFDSTEYYYIINHSKKQYINKQKYKLLHPLPILVAEGNEKSSSDYLGKNKKLAGFWARDIISIEKEIPNEFIEFIFDI
;
A
#
# COMPACT_ATOMS: atom_id res chain seq x y z
N MET A 1 16.63 12.92 8.67
CA MET A 1 16.78 12.40 7.29
C MET A 1 15.55 11.56 7.03
N GLY A 2 14.86 11.76 5.89
CA GLY A 2 13.62 11.05 5.55
C GLY A 2 13.84 9.56 5.29
N GLN A 3 12.80 8.75 5.43
CA GLN A 3 12.79 7.35 4.99
C GLN A 3 11.99 7.22 3.69
N TYR A 4 12.41 6.31 2.82
CA TYR A 4 11.68 5.95 1.60
C TYR A 4 10.83 4.70 1.77
N PHE A 5 9.75 4.65 1.01
CA PHE A 5 8.78 3.56 1.00
C PHE A 5 8.53 3.07 -0.43
N ARG A 6 8.35 1.75 -0.58
CA ARG A 6 7.92 1.11 -1.83
C ARG A 6 6.58 0.41 -1.64
N ALA A 7 5.72 0.52 -2.64
CA ALA A 7 4.46 -0.22 -2.67
C ALA A 7 4.72 -1.62 -3.21
N ILE A 8 4.55 -2.63 -2.37
CA ILE A 8 4.87 -4.03 -2.69
C ILE A 8 3.58 -4.83 -2.74
N ILE A 9 3.47 -5.69 -3.75
CA ILE A 9 2.49 -6.76 -3.80
C ILE A 9 3.24 -8.06 -3.50
N LEU A 10 2.80 -8.76 -2.47
CA LEU A 10 3.34 -10.04 -2.05
C LEU A 10 2.64 -11.18 -2.81
N ASN A 11 3.28 -12.34 -2.83
CA ASN A 11 2.66 -13.56 -3.31
C ASN A 11 1.62 -14.06 -2.29
N ASP A 12 0.67 -14.86 -2.78
CA ASP A 12 -0.43 -15.39 -1.96
C ASP A 12 0.06 -16.40 -0.91
N ILE A 13 1.24 -16.99 -1.16
CA ILE A 13 1.90 -17.94 -0.28
C ILE A 13 3.28 -17.45 0.15
N GLU A 14 3.61 -17.78 1.39
CA GLU A 14 4.98 -17.75 1.89
C GLU A 14 5.68 -19.07 1.55
N ILE A 15 7.00 -19.02 1.30
CA ILE A 15 7.80 -20.23 1.08
C ILE A 15 8.74 -20.39 2.27
N ASN A 16 8.59 -21.50 3.02
CA ASN A 16 9.35 -21.76 4.24
C ASN A 16 9.23 -20.64 5.29
N GLY A 17 8.05 -20.02 5.40
CA GLY A 17 7.77 -18.92 6.31
C GLY A 17 8.49 -17.61 5.96
N LYS A 18 8.87 -17.45 4.69
CA LYS A 18 9.44 -16.22 4.13
C LYS A 18 8.49 -15.64 3.10
N GLU A 19 8.30 -14.33 3.18
CA GLU A 19 7.55 -13.59 2.17
C GLU A 19 8.24 -13.65 0.81
N ILE A 20 7.41 -13.71 -0.22
CA ILE A 20 7.85 -13.66 -1.61
C ILE A 20 7.27 -12.40 -2.24
N ILE A 21 8.13 -11.51 -2.69
CA ILE A 21 7.72 -10.33 -3.44
C ILE A 21 7.22 -10.80 -4.82
N LYS A 22 5.97 -10.49 -5.15
CA LYS A 22 5.41 -10.75 -6.48
C LYS A 22 5.83 -9.63 -7.42
N ILE A 23 5.58 -8.39 -7.02
CA ILE A 23 6.09 -7.19 -7.67
C ILE A 23 6.28 -6.05 -6.67
N PHE A 24 6.98 -5.00 -7.06
CA PHE A 24 6.90 -3.70 -6.40
C PHE A 24 6.74 -2.58 -7.42
N MET A 25 6.16 -1.46 -6.97
CA MET A 25 6.06 -0.22 -7.73
C MET A 25 6.90 0.85 -7.03
N ASP A 26 7.79 1.48 -7.79
CA ASP A 26 8.65 2.54 -7.30
C ASP A 26 8.03 3.93 -7.63
N PRO A 27 7.75 4.79 -6.63
CA PRO A 27 7.18 6.12 -6.82
C PRO A 27 8.05 7.06 -7.67
N TRP A 28 9.37 6.85 -7.72
CA TRP A 28 10.26 7.67 -8.55
C TRP A 28 9.95 7.56 -10.05
N ASN A 29 9.34 6.46 -10.51
CA ASN A 29 8.90 6.32 -11.92
C ASN A 29 7.74 7.24 -12.30
N TYR A 30 7.07 7.78 -11.29
CA TYR A 30 5.95 8.69 -11.42
C TYR A 30 6.41 10.14 -11.21
N GLU A 31 7.72 10.37 -11.03
CA GLU A 31 8.31 11.66 -10.63
C GLU A 31 7.77 12.16 -9.27
N TYR A 32 7.36 11.23 -8.40
CA TYR A 32 6.89 11.52 -7.05
C TYR A 32 7.95 11.20 -5.99
N PRO A 33 8.02 12.00 -4.90
CA PRO A 33 8.85 11.66 -3.75
C PRO A 33 8.44 10.33 -3.12
N ALA A 34 9.40 9.61 -2.53
CA ALA A 34 9.19 8.27 -1.99
C ALA A 34 8.87 8.22 -0.49
N GLN A 35 8.63 9.36 0.18
CA GLN A 35 8.33 9.36 1.63
C GLN A 35 6.86 9.00 1.87
N LEU A 36 6.55 8.41 3.04
CA LEU A 36 5.20 7.95 3.34
C LEU A 36 4.16 9.05 3.22
N MET A 37 4.44 10.24 3.78
CA MET A 37 3.49 11.34 3.77
C MET A 37 3.30 11.96 2.39
N ASP A 38 4.31 11.95 1.53
CA ASP A 38 4.19 12.42 0.14
C ASP A 38 3.23 11.53 -0.66
N HIS A 39 3.25 10.22 -0.39
CA HIS A 39 2.30 9.27 -0.95
C HIS A 39 0.89 9.44 -0.39
N ALA A 40 0.79 9.77 0.90
CA ALA A 40 -0.47 9.74 1.62
C ALA A 40 -1.39 10.93 1.32
N TYR A 41 -1.07 11.85 0.40
CA TYR A 41 -2.03 12.88 0.01
C TYR A 41 -3.09 12.35 -0.96
N ILE A 42 -4.35 12.76 -0.76
CA ILE A 42 -5.43 12.49 -1.72
C ILE A 42 -5.06 13.09 -3.09
N ASN A 43 -5.50 12.44 -4.17
CA ASN A 43 -5.18 12.77 -5.56
C ASN A 43 -3.73 12.54 -5.98
N ASN A 44 -2.89 11.92 -5.13
CA ASN A 44 -1.57 11.47 -5.53
C ASN A 44 -1.67 10.49 -6.72
N ILE A 45 -1.00 10.79 -7.83
CA ILE A 45 -1.10 10.03 -9.10
C ILE A 45 -0.54 8.61 -8.94
N PHE A 46 0.53 8.45 -8.16
CA PHE A 46 1.08 7.13 -7.86
C PHE A 46 0.06 6.27 -7.10
N ILE A 47 -0.59 6.81 -6.07
CA ILE A 47 -1.64 6.10 -5.32
C ILE A 47 -2.83 5.75 -6.22
N ASN A 48 -3.34 6.70 -6.99
CA ASN A 48 -4.43 6.46 -7.93
C ASN A 48 -4.09 5.33 -8.93
N SER A 49 -2.84 5.30 -9.41
CA SER A 49 -2.36 4.27 -10.32
C SER A 49 -2.28 2.91 -9.62
N PHE A 50 -1.74 2.87 -8.40
CA PHE A 50 -1.66 1.65 -7.60
C PHE A 50 -3.05 1.08 -7.29
N GLU A 51 -3.99 1.94 -6.86
CA GLU A 51 -5.37 1.56 -6.56
C GLU A 51 -6.10 0.97 -7.76
N TYR A 52 -5.92 1.52 -8.96
CA TYR A 52 -6.50 0.96 -10.18
C TYR A 52 -6.16 -0.53 -10.32
N HIS A 53 -4.91 -0.91 -10.05
CA HIS A 53 -4.50 -2.31 -10.15
C HIS A 53 -5.12 -3.22 -9.08
N LEU A 54 -5.64 -2.66 -7.99
CA LEU A 54 -6.37 -3.39 -6.95
C LEU A 54 -7.88 -3.47 -7.20
N THR A 55 -8.40 -2.79 -8.22
CA THR A 55 -9.80 -2.90 -8.64
C THR A 55 -10.05 -4.21 -9.41
N LYS A 56 -11.32 -4.57 -9.63
CA LYS A 56 -11.69 -5.76 -10.44
C LYS A 56 -11.15 -5.73 -11.87
N ASP A 57 -10.97 -4.53 -12.42
CA ASP A 57 -10.40 -4.32 -13.75
C ASP A 57 -8.85 -4.35 -13.74
N GLY A 58 -8.27 -4.32 -12.55
CA GLY A 58 -6.85 -4.30 -12.30
C GLY A 58 -6.22 -5.69 -12.23
N LYS A 59 -4.93 -5.77 -12.60
CA LYS A 59 -4.14 -7.02 -12.60
C LYS A 59 -3.96 -7.68 -11.22
N PHE A 60 -4.07 -6.89 -10.15
CA PHE A 60 -3.73 -7.29 -8.78
C PHE A 60 -4.91 -7.15 -7.84
N HIS A 61 -6.13 -7.31 -8.37
CA HIS A 61 -7.33 -7.38 -7.55
C HIS A 61 -7.18 -8.40 -6.41
N LYS A 62 -7.52 -8.00 -5.17
CA LYS A 62 -7.42 -8.83 -3.95
C LYS A 62 -6.01 -9.40 -3.74
N SER A 63 -5.05 -8.53 -3.53
CA SER A 63 -3.66 -8.94 -3.29
C SER A 63 -3.18 -8.60 -1.89
N ARG A 64 -2.20 -9.37 -1.40
CA ARG A 64 -1.43 -9.01 -0.20
C ARG A 64 -0.54 -7.82 -0.51
N ILE A 65 -0.69 -6.72 0.23
CA ILE A 65 0.08 -5.50 -0.03
C ILE A 65 0.78 -4.94 1.21
N VAL A 66 1.88 -4.23 0.98
CA VAL A 66 2.62 -3.53 2.03
C VAL A 66 3.33 -2.31 1.46
N TRP A 67 3.29 -1.20 2.19
CA TRP A 67 4.18 -0.05 1.97
C TRP A 67 5.44 -0.29 2.79
N ALA A 68 6.45 -0.91 2.20
CA ALA A 68 7.68 -1.27 2.92
C ALA A 68 8.61 -0.06 3.01
N GLY A 69 8.91 0.37 4.23
CA GLY A 69 9.88 1.42 4.53
C GLY A 69 11.32 0.91 4.62
N GLU A 70 12.28 1.76 4.26
CA GLU A 70 13.72 1.44 4.30
C GLU A 70 14.23 1.04 5.70
N TYR A 71 13.66 1.58 6.78
CA TYR A 71 14.01 1.23 8.17
C TYR A 71 12.97 0.30 8.82
N ALA A 72 12.15 -0.39 8.03
CA ALA A 72 11.31 -1.48 8.53
C ALA A 72 12.17 -2.60 9.14
N ASN A 73 11.54 -3.41 10.01
CA ASN A 73 12.22 -4.55 10.61
C ASN A 73 12.60 -5.58 9.54
N ASN A 74 13.70 -6.29 9.77
CA ASN A 74 14.15 -7.34 8.86
C ASN A 74 13.15 -8.50 8.79
N GLU A 75 13.07 -9.12 7.61
CA GLU A 75 12.32 -10.35 7.41
C GLU A 75 12.93 -11.50 8.21
N LYS A 76 12.08 -12.44 8.63
CA LYS A 76 12.48 -13.55 9.50
C LYS A 76 13.62 -14.37 8.88
N GLY A 77 14.73 -14.45 9.61
CA GLY A 77 15.91 -15.21 9.20
C GLY A 77 16.70 -14.55 8.06
N LEU A 78 16.48 -13.26 7.80
CA LEU A 78 17.25 -12.42 6.89
C LEU A 78 17.80 -11.20 7.65
N ASN A 79 18.84 -10.57 7.11
CA ASN A 79 19.38 -9.30 7.58
C ASN A 79 18.89 -8.11 6.73
N LYS A 80 17.73 -8.28 6.07
CA LYS A 80 17.12 -7.36 5.11
C LYS A 80 15.62 -7.30 5.35
N ASN A 81 15.03 -6.13 5.18
CA ASN A 81 13.58 -5.97 5.15
C ASN A 81 13.04 -6.06 3.71
N LEU A 82 11.72 -5.97 3.53
CA LEU A 82 11.09 -6.05 2.20
C LEU A 82 11.55 -4.91 1.25
N TYR A 83 11.86 -3.73 1.77
CA TYR A 83 12.40 -2.63 0.97
C TYR A 83 13.78 -3.02 0.42
N ASP A 84 14.69 -3.52 1.25
CA ASP A 84 16.02 -3.96 0.82
C ASP A 84 15.96 -5.09 -0.21
N LEU A 85 15.05 -6.05 -0.04
CA LEU A 85 14.89 -7.18 -0.95
C LEU A 85 14.47 -6.76 -2.37
N THR A 86 13.81 -5.61 -2.53
CA THR A 86 13.51 -5.06 -3.86
C THR A 86 14.74 -4.48 -4.57
N ASN A 87 15.83 -4.17 -3.85
CA ASN A 87 17.09 -3.72 -4.46
C ASN A 87 17.95 -4.87 -5.01
N ASP A 88 17.87 -6.06 -4.40
CA ASP A 88 18.73 -7.19 -4.76
C ASP A 88 18.48 -7.71 -6.18
N ASP A 89 17.23 -7.64 -6.65
CA ASP A 89 16.84 -8.10 -7.98
C ASP A 89 15.75 -7.18 -8.55
N PHE A 90 16.12 -5.89 -8.65
CA PHE A 90 15.21 -4.82 -9.04
C PHE A 90 14.45 -5.16 -10.31
N SER A 91 15.15 -5.54 -11.39
CA SER A 91 14.51 -5.80 -12.69
C SER A 91 13.53 -6.98 -12.68
N LYS A 92 13.71 -7.97 -11.80
CA LYS A 92 12.84 -9.15 -11.72
C LYS A 92 11.48 -8.84 -11.10
N TYR A 93 11.45 -8.03 -10.05
CA TYR A 93 10.22 -7.74 -9.30
C TYR A 93 9.62 -6.39 -9.67
N TYR A 94 10.37 -5.57 -10.40
CA TYR A 94 9.92 -4.25 -10.77
C TYR A 94 8.74 -4.32 -11.75
N TYR A 95 7.66 -3.66 -11.37
CA TYR A 95 6.51 -3.44 -12.23
C TYR A 95 6.33 -1.95 -12.42
N ARG A 96 6.45 -1.51 -13.67
CA ARG A 96 6.09 -0.16 -14.10
C ARG A 96 4.76 -0.24 -14.84
N PRO A 97 3.62 -0.05 -14.16
CA PRO A 97 2.39 0.06 -14.89
C PRO A 97 2.38 1.35 -15.73
N PRO A 98 1.64 1.36 -16.85
CA PRO A 98 1.34 2.60 -17.54
C PRO A 98 0.67 3.57 -16.56
N LEU A 99 1.09 4.84 -16.62
CA LEU A 99 0.52 5.96 -15.86
C LEU A 99 -0.96 6.10 -16.25
N ARG A 100 -1.84 5.42 -15.51
CA ARG A 100 -3.28 5.24 -15.77
C ARG A 100 -3.57 4.46 -17.07
N GLY A 101 -4.49 3.51 -16.99
CA GLY A 101 -5.28 3.16 -18.17
C GLY A 101 -6.09 4.41 -18.57
N PRO A 102 -6.23 4.74 -19.87
CA PRO A 102 -6.79 6.01 -20.34
C PRO A 102 -8.23 6.34 -19.88
N ASN A 103 -8.93 5.42 -19.21
CA ASN A 103 -10.35 5.54 -18.84
C ASN A 103 -10.67 5.20 -17.37
N PHE A 104 -9.69 5.18 -16.46
CA PHE A 104 -10.00 4.89 -15.05
C PHE A 104 -10.61 6.11 -14.34
N ASP A 105 -11.92 6.05 -14.10
CA ASP A 105 -12.60 6.99 -13.23
C ASP A 105 -12.53 6.51 -11.78
N SER A 106 -11.56 7.04 -11.04
CA SER A 106 -11.41 6.78 -9.60
C SER A 106 -12.60 7.28 -8.78
N THR A 107 -13.48 8.10 -9.37
CA THR A 107 -14.65 8.63 -8.68
C THR A 107 -15.76 7.61 -8.49
N GLU A 108 -15.66 6.37 -8.98
CA GLU A 108 -16.65 5.31 -8.66
C GLU A 108 -16.15 4.33 -7.58
N TYR A 109 -14.86 4.41 -7.22
CA TYR A 109 -14.17 3.43 -6.39
C TYR A 109 -13.86 3.99 -5.00
N TYR A 110 -14.88 4.01 -4.14
CA TYR A 110 -14.81 4.68 -2.83
C TYR A 110 -14.28 3.81 -1.70
N TYR A 111 -14.28 2.49 -1.85
CA TYR A 111 -14.03 1.59 -0.73
C TYR A 111 -12.68 0.89 -0.84
N ILE A 112 -11.88 1.00 0.22
CA ILE A 112 -10.73 0.12 0.44
C ILE A 112 -11.24 -1.05 1.27
N ILE A 113 -11.12 -2.26 0.73
CA ILE A 113 -11.62 -3.47 1.38
C ILE A 113 -10.44 -4.29 1.88
N ASN A 114 -10.46 -4.64 3.16
CA ASN A 114 -9.57 -5.61 3.77
C ASN A 114 -10.30 -6.95 3.92
N HIS A 115 -9.98 -7.90 3.05
CA HIS A 115 -10.59 -9.23 3.02
C HIS A 115 -10.11 -10.11 4.18
N SER A 116 -8.85 -9.94 4.62
CA SER A 116 -8.29 -10.69 5.74
C SER A 116 -9.03 -10.41 7.04
N LYS A 117 -9.47 -9.17 7.26
CA LYS A 117 -10.13 -8.74 8.50
C LYS A 117 -11.64 -8.52 8.36
N LYS A 118 -12.22 -8.72 7.17
CA LYS A 118 -13.60 -8.37 6.82
C LYS A 118 -13.95 -6.91 7.21
N GLN A 119 -13.06 -5.98 6.85
CA GLN A 119 -13.17 -4.57 7.18
C GLN A 119 -13.18 -3.71 5.93
N TYR A 120 -13.78 -2.52 5.99
CA TYR A 120 -13.72 -1.55 4.91
C TYR A 120 -13.47 -0.12 5.40
N ILE A 121 -12.95 0.71 4.51
CA ILE A 121 -12.84 2.16 4.69
C ILE A 121 -13.58 2.86 3.56
N ASN A 122 -14.44 3.82 3.90
CA ASN A 122 -15.00 4.76 2.93
C ASN A 122 -14.04 5.96 2.74
N LYS A 123 -13.36 6.02 1.60
CA LYS A 123 -12.40 7.10 1.26
C LYS A 123 -13.04 8.48 1.19
N GLN A 124 -14.33 8.59 0.91
CA GLN A 124 -15.03 9.88 0.84
C GLN A 124 -15.06 10.63 2.18
N LYS A 125 -14.84 9.93 3.30
CA LYS A 125 -14.77 10.54 4.64
C LYS A 125 -13.46 11.32 4.87
N TYR A 126 -12.47 11.16 4.01
CA TYR A 126 -11.14 11.76 4.15
C TYR A 126 -10.97 12.93 3.18
N LYS A 127 -10.34 14.02 3.64
CA LYS A 127 -10.20 15.27 2.86
C LYS A 127 -8.78 15.59 2.44
N LEU A 128 -7.80 15.19 3.24
CA LEU A 128 -6.40 15.55 3.02
C LEU A 128 -5.54 14.32 2.74
N LEU A 129 -5.66 13.32 3.61
CA LEU A 129 -4.83 12.13 3.58
C LEU A 129 -5.58 10.90 3.06
N HIS A 130 -4.96 10.19 2.14
CA HIS A 130 -5.36 8.89 1.66
C HIS A 130 -4.95 7.83 2.70
N PRO A 131 -5.89 7.02 3.21
CA PRO A 131 -5.60 6.12 4.33
C PRO A 131 -4.76 4.89 3.93
N LEU A 132 -4.85 4.45 2.67
CA LEU A 132 -4.20 3.21 2.21
C LEU A 132 -2.70 3.15 2.52
N PRO A 133 -1.84 4.10 2.07
CA PRO A 133 -0.39 3.99 2.27
C PRO A 133 -0.01 3.90 3.75
N ILE A 134 -0.74 4.60 4.62
CA ILE A 134 -0.48 4.64 6.06
C ILE A 134 -0.88 3.31 6.72
N LEU A 135 -2.06 2.79 6.40
CA LEU A 135 -2.59 1.57 7.03
C LEU A 135 -1.81 0.31 6.65
N VAL A 136 -1.18 0.29 5.48
CA VAL A 136 -0.36 -0.84 5.04
C VAL A 136 1.15 -0.59 5.18
N ALA A 137 1.56 0.48 5.87
CA ALA A 137 2.97 0.83 6.04
C ALA A 137 3.71 -0.06 7.04
N GLU A 138 4.92 -0.49 6.69
CA GLU A 138 5.88 -1.07 7.62
C GLU A 138 7.07 -0.12 7.81
N GLY A 139 7.48 0.05 9.06
CA GLY A 139 8.55 1.00 9.41
C GLY A 139 8.08 2.44 9.59
N ASN A 140 6.79 2.68 9.90
CA ASN A 140 6.32 3.98 10.37
C ASN A 140 6.99 4.38 11.70
N GLU A 141 7.08 5.68 11.98
CA GLU A 141 7.74 6.28 13.15
C GLU A 141 9.26 6.05 13.25
N LYS A 142 9.91 5.68 12.14
CA LYS A 142 11.36 5.52 12.05
C LYS A 142 12.05 6.76 11.49
N SER A 143 11.27 7.70 10.93
CA SER A 143 11.77 8.97 10.42
C SER A 143 10.84 10.14 10.74
N SER A 144 11.37 11.37 10.68
CA SER A 144 10.61 12.61 10.81
C SER A 144 9.62 12.85 9.66
N SER A 145 9.75 12.12 8.55
CA SER A 145 8.84 12.16 7.39
C SER A 145 7.66 11.20 7.49
N ASP A 146 7.55 10.44 8.58
CA ASP A 146 6.54 9.39 8.74
C ASP A 146 5.22 9.96 9.29
N TYR A 147 4.18 9.14 9.29
CA TYR A 147 2.88 9.54 9.82
C TYR A 147 2.91 9.58 11.36
N LEU A 148 2.79 10.79 11.91
CA LEU A 148 2.75 11.05 13.35
C LEU A 148 1.40 11.66 13.80
N GLY A 149 0.38 11.59 12.96
CA GLY A 149 -0.94 12.18 13.22
C GLY A 149 -1.81 11.39 14.21
N LYS A 150 -3.11 11.66 14.19
CA LYS A 150 -4.10 10.98 15.04
C LYS A 150 -4.09 9.47 14.75
N ASN A 151 -4.26 8.65 15.78
CA ASN A 151 -4.27 7.19 15.62
C ASN A 151 -3.02 6.59 14.94
N LYS A 152 -1.85 7.25 14.98
CA LYS A 152 -0.59 6.75 14.41
C LYS A 152 -0.23 5.29 14.76
N LYS A 153 -0.68 4.80 15.92
CA LYS A 153 -0.57 3.39 16.34
C LYS A 153 -1.28 2.38 15.42
N LEU A 154 -2.20 2.84 14.57
CA LEU A 154 -2.90 2.04 13.58
C LEU A 154 -2.19 2.06 12.21
N ALA A 155 -1.12 2.84 12.04
CA ALA A 155 -0.27 2.72 10.85
C ALA A 155 0.30 1.30 10.78
N GLY A 156 0.23 0.70 9.60
CA GLY A 156 0.62 -0.70 9.38
C GLY A 156 -0.36 -1.75 9.91
N PHE A 157 -1.52 -1.36 10.47
CA PHE A 157 -2.50 -2.32 11.01
C PHE A 157 -3.05 -3.29 9.95
N TRP A 158 -3.01 -2.90 8.68
CA TRP A 158 -3.42 -3.69 7.52
C TRP A 158 -2.23 -4.15 6.66
N ALA A 159 -0.99 -4.00 7.14
CA ALA A 159 0.17 -4.44 6.39
C ALA A 159 0.11 -5.96 6.11
N ARG A 160 0.42 -6.34 4.87
CA ARG A 160 0.41 -7.72 4.34
C ARG A 160 -0.97 -8.39 4.25
N ASP A 161 -2.05 -7.68 4.59
CA ASP A 161 -3.41 -8.18 4.40
C ASP A 161 -3.82 -8.18 2.92
N ILE A 162 -4.86 -8.96 2.61
CA ILE A 162 -5.47 -9.04 1.29
C ILE A 162 -6.38 -7.83 1.09
N ILE A 163 -5.97 -6.91 0.23
CA ILE A 163 -6.67 -5.65 -0.03
C ILE A 163 -7.22 -5.58 -1.47
N SER A 164 -8.40 -5.00 -1.64
CA SER A 164 -8.91 -4.55 -2.93
C SER A 164 -9.53 -3.16 -2.85
N ILE A 165 -9.77 -2.57 -4.03
CA ILE A 165 -10.50 -1.32 -4.19
C ILE A 165 -11.83 -1.64 -4.88
N GLU A 166 -12.95 -1.25 -4.27
CA GLU A 166 -14.29 -1.64 -4.72
C GLU A 166 -15.24 -0.45 -4.83
N LYS A 167 -16.29 -0.63 -5.65
CA LYS A 167 -17.43 0.29 -5.77
C LYS A 167 -18.50 0.04 -4.71
N GLU A 168 -18.57 -1.18 -4.18
CA GLU A 168 -19.60 -1.62 -3.23
C GLU A 168 -18.96 -2.32 -2.03
N ILE A 169 -19.65 -2.27 -0.89
CA ILE A 169 -19.22 -2.94 0.33
C ILE A 169 -19.72 -4.40 0.27
N PRO A 170 -18.83 -5.41 0.43
CA PRO A 170 -19.27 -6.79 0.54
C PRO A 170 -20.13 -7.03 1.79
N ASN A 171 -21.08 -7.95 1.70
CA ASN A 171 -21.91 -8.35 2.85
C ASN A 171 -21.05 -8.75 4.05
N GLU A 172 -21.52 -8.43 5.26
CA GLU A 172 -20.88 -8.73 6.55
C GLU A 172 -19.59 -7.96 6.86
N PHE A 173 -19.12 -7.09 5.96
CA PHE A 173 -17.94 -6.27 6.25
C PHE A 173 -18.31 -5.10 7.16
N ILE A 174 -17.45 -4.83 8.14
CA ILE A 174 -17.65 -3.74 9.09
C ILE A 174 -16.78 -2.53 8.72
N GLU A 175 -17.28 -1.33 9.00
CA GLU A 175 -16.48 -0.13 8.78
C GLU A 175 -15.34 -0.07 9.79
N PHE A 176 -14.12 0.15 9.30
CA PHE A 176 -12.96 0.43 10.12
C PHE A 176 -12.78 1.94 10.25
N ILE A 177 -12.90 2.45 11.46
CA ILE A 177 -12.77 3.87 11.77
C ILE A 177 -11.28 4.19 11.97
N PHE A 178 -10.71 4.96 11.04
CA PHE A 178 -9.32 5.37 11.07
C PHE A 178 -9.21 6.90 10.94
N ASP A 179 -9.42 7.64 12.03
CA ASP A 179 -9.33 9.11 11.95
C ASP A 179 -7.88 9.54 11.72
N ILE A 180 -7.62 10.24 10.60
CA ILE A 180 -6.30 10.79 10.21
C ILE A 180 -6.35 12.25 9.77
#